data_AF-A0A7C7VJF7-F1
#
_entry.id   AF-A0A7C7VJF7-F1
#
_cell.length_a   1.000
_cell.length_b   1.000
_cell.length_c   1.000
_cell.angle_alpha   90.00
_cell.angle_beta   90.00
_cell.angle_gamma   90.00
#
_symmetry.space_group_name_H-M   'P 1'
#
loop_
_entity.id
_entity.type
_entity.pdbx_description
1 polymer ?
#
loop_
_entity_poly.entity_id
_entity_poly.type
_entity_poly.pdbx_seq_one_letter_code
_entity_poly.pdbx_strand_id
1 'polypeptide(L)'
;MNYLMNERINRLRVGVPEGNSGTLEKTRRFSFAYDHTAESDRQLSLTMPVRLPSYSRGAIHPIFEQNLPEGFVRERITERLRKHIRIDDMLFLALQRDYGIGRLQYQSSHFPANAVGKENLSEILQWQGKKSLFDELVDKYLLQTSISGVQPKILVGDVRATFNTPGLIIKSGLKEYPGLAVNEYFCMTAAKNCGLHVPDFHLSDNHSLFVMHRFDLRENGSKLGVEDFSVLLGERTNDKYTGSYESLANVIKMYCASPQKTWNCFLDC
;
A
#
# COMPACT_ATOMS: atom_id res chain seq x y z
N MET A 1 4.14 25.38 11.36
CA MET A 1 4.40 23.96 11.00
C MET A 1 5.50 23.28 11.85
N ASN A 2 6.12 23.95 12.83
CA ASN A 2 7.21 23.39 13.66
C ASN A 2 6.77 22.82 15.03
N TYR A 3 5.55 23.08 15.50
CA TYR A 3 5.11 22.65 16.84
C TYR A 3 4.51 21.23 16.90
N LEU A 4 4.05 20.68 15.76
CA LEU A 4 3.40 19.36 15.70
C LEU A 4 4.37 18.18 15.53
N MET A 5 5.68 18.42 15.40
CA MET A 5 6.66 17.36 15.11
C MET A 5 7.19 16.64 16.36
N ASN A 6 6.93 17.14 17.58
CA ASN A 6 7.38 16.46 18.80
C ASN A 6 6.31 15.59 19.46
N GLU A 7 5.08 15.57 18.94
CA GLU A 7 4.00 14.78 19.50
C GLU A 7 3.94 13.38 18.91
N ARG A 8 3.78 12.40 19.80
CA ARG A 8 3.69 10.98 19.42
C ARG A 8 2.28 10.68 18.92
N ILE A 9 2.18 10.14 17.71
CA ILE A 9 0.91 9.69 17.15
C ILE A 9 0.51 8.37 17.84
N ASN A 10 -0.37 8.48 18.83
CA ASN A 10 -0.88 7.33 19.57
C ASN A 10 -2.31 6.95 19.17
N ARG A 11 -2.97 7.75 18.33
CA ARG A 11 -4.36 7.56 17.92
C ARG A 11 -4.53 7.92 16.46
N LEU A 12 -5.21 7.07 15.71
CA LEU A 12 -5.61 7.29 14.32
C LEU A 12 -7.08 6.92 14.16
N ARG A 13 -7.85 7.76 13.45
CA ARG A 13 -9.14 7.32 12.92
C ARG A 13 -8.88 6.49 11.67
N VAL A 14 -9.54 5.34 11.58
CA VAL A 14 -9.44 4.46 10.42
C VAL A 14 -10.82 4.32 9.80
N GLY A 15 -10.87 4.43 8.48
CA GLY A 15 -12.09 4.29 7.72
C GLY A 15 -11.86 3.57 6.40
N VAL A 16 -12.96 3.49 5.68
CA VAL A 16 -13.09 2.99 4.32
C VAL A 16 -13.87 4.04 3.51
N PRO A 17 -14.00 3.91 2.17
CA PRO A 17 -14.75 4.87 1.37
C PRO A 17 -16.19 5.16 1.85
N GLU A 18 -16.83 4.18 2.49
CA GLU A 18 -18.18 4.20 3.05
C GLU A 18 -18.27 4.97 4.38
N GLY A 19 -17.13 5.39 4.94
CA GLY A 19 -17.04 6.26 6.11
C GLY A 19 -16.06 5.79 7.16
N ASN A 20 -16.08 6.50 8.29
CA ASN A 20 -15.25 6.15 9.44
C ASN A 20 -15.71 4.82 10.04
N SER A 21 -14.75 3.93 10.27
CA SER A 21 -14.99 2.60 10.83
C SER A 21 -14.69 2.55 12.32
N GLY A 22 -13.65 3.25 12.78
CA GLY A 22 -13.25 3.19 14.17
C GLY A 22 -11.94 3.89 14.46
N THR A 23 -11.38 3.58 15.64
CA THR A 23 -10.14 4.19 16.13
C THR A 23 -9.08 3.14 16.42
N LEU A 24 -7.89 3.33 15.85
CA LEU A 24 -6.66 2.60 16.18
C LEU A 24 -5.88 3.39 17.22
N GLU A 25 -5.52 2.73 18.33
CA GLU A 25 -4.73 3.31 19.40
C GLU A 25 -3.48 2.49 19.71
N LYS A 26 -2.41 3.19 20.07
CA LYS A 26 -1.15 2.62 20.56
C LYS A 26 -0.82 3.18 21.93
N THR A 27 -1.03 2.36 22.96
CA THR A 27 -0.59 2.66 24.33
C THR A 27 0.56 1.70 24.71
N ARG A 28 0.33 0.75 25.61
CA ARG A 28 1.21 -0.42 25.84
C ARG A 28 0.98 -1.53 24.81
N ARG A 29 -0.23 -1.59 24.27
CA ARG A 29 -0.70 -2.54 23.26
C ARG A 29 -1.33 -1.76 22.11
N PHE A 30 -1.48 -2.42 20.96
CA PHE A 30 -2.34 -1.91 19.89
C PHE A 30 -3.77 -2.34 20.17
N SER A 31 -4.71 -1.40 20.00
CA SER A 31 -6.13 -1.65 20.14
C SER A 31 -6.88 -0.98 19.00
N PHE A 32 -7.73 -1.72 18.30
CA PHE A 32 -8.69 -1.14 17.37
C PHE A 32 -10.12 -1.36 17.89
N ALA A 33 -10.89 -0.29 17.99
CA ALA A 33 -12.31 -0.35 18.33
C ALA A 33 -13.13 0.19 17.15
N TYR A 34 -14.11 -0.59 16.71
CA TYR A 34 -15.13 -0.10 15.78
C TYR A 34 -16.00 0.95 16.46
N ASP A 35 -16.44 1.94 15.71
CA ASP A 35 -17.44 2.91 16.18
C ASP A 35 -18.78 2.19 16.41
N HIS A 36 -19.59 2.66 17.36
CA HIS A 36 -20.89 2.06 17.67
C HIS A 36 -21.90 2.09 16.50
N THR A 37 -21.65 2.94 15.51
CA THR A 37 -22.46 3.10 14.30
C THR A 37 -21.82 2.44 13.06
N ALA A 38 -20.70 1.74 13.24
CA ALA A 38 -20.10 0.99 12.16
C ALA A 38 -20.92 -0.28 11.90
N GLU A 39 -21.34 -0.44 10.65
CA GLU A 39 -22.02 -1.63 10.15
C GLU A 39 -21.05 -2.44 9.27
N SER A 40 -21.51 -3.56 8.72
CA SER A 40 -20.69 -4.47 7.92
C SER A 40 -20.06 -3.82 6.66
N ASP A 41 -20.69 -2.77 6.12
CA ASP A 41 -20.17 -1.98 5.00
C ASP A 41 -18.88 -1.22 5.34
N ARG A 42 -18.66 -0.93 6.64
CA ARG A 42 -17.47 -0.27 7.19
C ARG A 42 -16.46 -1.24 7.80
N GLN A 43 -16.59 -2.54 7.56
CA GLN A 43 -15.61 -3.54 7.97
C GLN A 43 -14.23 -3.25 7.36
N LEU A 44 -13.17 -3.42 8.15
CA LEU A 44 -11.79 -3.11 7.72
C LEU A 44 -11.08 -4.32 7.11
N SER A 45 -11.36 -5.51 7.62
CA SER A 45 -10.71 -6.76 7.22
C SER A 45 -11.66 -7.94 7.37
N LEU A 46 -11.50 -8.96 6.53
CA LEU A 46 -12.13 -10.27 6.72
C LEU A 46 -11.74 -10.95 8.04
N THR A 47 -10.58 -10.61 8.59
CA THR A 47 -10.09 -11.11 9.90
C THR A 47 -10.49 -10.21 11.08
N MET A 48 -11.16 -9.08 10.81
CA MET A 48 -11.69 -8.18 11.83
C MET A 48 -13.17 -7.87 11.54
N PRO A 49 -14.09 -8.82 11.73
CA PRO A 49 -15.52 -8.55 11.63
C PRO A 49 -15.96 -7.44 12.61
N VAL A 50 -16.95 -6.67 12.20
CA VAL A 50 -17.48 -5.56 13.03
C VAL A 50 -18.08 -6.12 14.32
N ARG A 51 -17.59 -5.63 15.46
CA ARG A 51 -18.05 -6.04 16.79
C ARG A 51 -17.72 -4.98 17.84
N LEU A 52 -18.48 -4.99 18.95
CA LEU A 52 -18.27 -4.05 20.07
C LEU A 52 -16.94 -4.24 20.80
N PRO A 53 -16.48 -5.47 21.14
CA PRO A 53 -15.20 -5.65 21.81
C PRO A 53 -14.03 -5.26 20.90
N SER A 54 -13.07 -4.50 21.46
CA SER A 54 -11.89 -4.07 20.72
C SER A 54 -10.97 -5.24 20.35
N TYR A 55 -10.24 -5.08 19.25
CA TYR A 55 -9.17 -5.96 18.85
C TYR A 55 -7.88 -5.51 19.53
N SER A 56 -7.48 -6.18 20.62
CA SER A 56 -6.28 -5.82 21.39
C SER A 56 -5.15 -6.84 21.23
N ARG A 57 -3.99 -6.39 20.76
CA ARG A 57 -2.80 -7.23 20.51
C ARG A 57 -1.53 -6.53 21.01
N GLY A 58 -0.51 -7.31 21.35
CA GLY A 58 0.81 -6.75 21.71
C GLY A 58 1.47 -6.05 20.52
N ALA A 59 1.39 -6.69 19.36
CA ALA A 59 1.78 -6.14 18.06
C ALA A 59 0.58 -5.51 17.33
N ILE A 60 0.85 -4.71 16.30
CA ILE A 60 -0.19 -4.17 15.43
C ILE A 60 -0.92 -5.30 14.69
N HIS A 61 -2.20 -5.10 14.36
CA HIS A 61 -2.96 -6.11 13.63
C HIS A 61 -2.43 -6.26 12.19
N PRO A 62 -2.34 -7.49 11.63
CA PRO A 62 -1.82 -7.73 10.28
C PRO A 62 -2.42 -6.84 9.18
N ILE A 63 -3.73 -6.56 9.22
CA ILE A 63 -4.38 -5.64 8.26
C ILE A 63 -3.75 -4.24 8.21
N PHE A 64 -3.28 -3.74 9.36
CA PHE A 64 -2.56 -2.46 9.41
C PHE A 64 -1.08 -2.68 9.08
N GLU A 65 -0.51 -3.83 9.45
CA GLU A 65 0.89 -4.16 9.15
C GLU A 65 1.17 -4.25 7.65
N GLN A 66 0.27 -4.81 6.84
CA GLN A 66 0.43 -4.89 5.37
C GLN A 66 0.56 -3.51 4.68
N ASN A 67 0.10 -2.46 5.35
CA ASN A 67 0.16 -1.07 4.88
C ASN A 67 1.47 -0.37 5.26
N LEU A 68 2.26 -0.95 6.17
CA LEU A 68 3.52 -0.37 6.57
C LEU A 68 4.54 -0.48 5.42
N PRO A 69 5.32 0.58 5.14
CA PRO A 69 6.41 0.48 4.20
C PRO A 69 7.51 -0.44 4.75
N GLU A 70 8.21 -1.07 3.82
CA GLU A 70 9.34 -1.96 4.05
C GLU A 70 10.53 -1.49 3.20
N GLY A 71 11.74 -2.01 3.48
CA GLY A 71 12.96 -1.72 2.72
C GLY A 71 13.15 -0.23 2.37
N PHE A 72 13.29 0.06 1.07
CA PHE A 72 13.67 1.37 0.55
C PHE A 72 12.79 2.53 1.07
N VAL A 73 11.46 2.40 0.98
CA VAL A 73 10.54 3.50 1.36
C VAL A 73 10.64 3.77 2.86
N ARG A 74 10.68 2.71 3.67
CA ARG A 74 10.80 2.81 5.12
C ARG A 74 12.10 3.47 5.53
N GLU A 75 13.21 3.05 4.93
CA GLU A 75 14.55 3.57 5.18
C GLU A 75 14.62 5.07 4.84
N ARG A 76 14.17 5.47 3.65
CA ARG A 76 14.20 6.87 3.20
C ARG A 76 13.34 7.79 4.07
N ILE A 77 12.12 7.37 4.45
CA ILE A 77 11.28 8.15 5.38
C ILE A 77 11.99 8.27 6.74
N THR A 78 12.56 7.18 7.24
CA THR A 78 13.28 7.15 8.52
C THR A 78 14.46 8.12 8.50
N GLU A 79 15.30 8.09 7.46
CA GLU A 79 16.43 9.00 7.31
C GLU A 79 16.02 10.47 7.32
N ARG A 80 14.93 10.79 6.60
CA ARG A 80 14.43 12.16 6.44
C ARG A 80 13.80 12.71 7.72
N LEU A 81 13.14 11.87 8.51
CA LEU A 81 12.34 12.30 9.66
C LEU A 81 12.96 12.00 11.03
N ARG A 82 13.93 11.08 11.16
CA ARG A 82 14.45 10.63 12.47
C ARG A 82 15.03 11.74 13.35
N LYS A 83 15.45 12.86 12.76
CA LYS A 83 15.98 14.03 13.51
C LYS A 83 14.87 14.93 14.07
N HIS A 84 13.63 14.74 13.63
CA HIS A 84 12.51 15.64 13.91
C HIS A 84 11.33 14.95 14.61
N ILE A 85 11.06 13.69 14.29
CA ILE A 85 9.91 12.94 14.79
C ILE A 85 10.37 11.52 15.16
N ARG A 86 9.76 10.95 16.20
CA ARG A 86 9.94 9.52 16.53
C ARG A 86 9.33 8.66 15.42
N ILE A 87 10.15 7.79 14.84
CA ILE A 87 9.71 6.85 13.80
C ILE A 87 9.08 5.62 14.45
N ASP A 88 7.80 5.40 14.17
CA ASP A 88 7.10 4.17 14.54
C ASP A 88 5.95 3.85 13.57
N ASP A 89 5.32 2.69 13.73
CA ASP A 89 4.29 2.21 12.81
C ASP A 89 3.06 3.15 12.72
N MET A 90 2.73 3.87 13.81
CA MET A 90 1.61 4.82 13.78
C MET A 90 1.94 6.03 12.92
N LEU A 91 3.19 6.50 12.93
CA LEU A 91 3.64 7.54 12.00
C LEU A 91 3.49 7.10 10.54
N PHE A 92 3.93 5.88 10.19
CA PHE A 92 3.83 5.39 8.82
C PHE A 92 2.38 5.30 8.33
N LEU A 93 1.47 4.78 9.15
CA LEU A 93 0.04 4.76 8.82
C LEU A 93 -0.53 6.18 8.68
N ALA A 94 -0.12 7.11 9.54
CA ALA A 94 -0.55 8.50 9.44
C ALA A 94 -0.06 9.19 8.16
N LEU A 95 1.14 8.84 7.68
CA LEU A 95 1.70 9.34 6.42
C LEU A 95 1.00 8.73 5.20
N GLN A 96 0.58 7.46 5.27
CA GLN A 96 -0.14 6.79 4.19
C GLN A 96 -1.47 7.45 3.84
N ARG A 97 -2.22 7.90 4.85
CA ARG A 97 -3.54 8.53 4.68
C ARG A 97 -4.51 7.63 3.91
N ASP A 98 -5.16 8.15 2.88
CA ASP A 98 -6.03 7.43 1.95
C ASP A 98 -5.32 7.07 0.63
N TYR A 99 -4.00 7.26 0.53
CA TYR A 99 -3.25 7.11 -0.72
C TYR A 99 -2.63 5.73 -0.93
N GLY A 100 -2.48 4.92 0.11
CA GLY A 100 -1.92 3.56 0.00
C GLY A 100 -2.83 2.58 -0.74
N ILE A 101 -2.29 1.39 -1.02
CA ILE A 101 -3.00 0.27 -1.66
C ILE A 101 -4.14 -0.21 -0.76
N GLY A 102 -5.28 -0.53 -1.38
CA GLY A 102 -6.49 -0.97 -0.73
C GLY A 102 -7.37 0.18 -0.20
N ARG A 103 -8.53 -0.20 0.31
CA ARG A 103 -9.58 0.73 0.74
C ARG A 103 -9.33 1.44 2.06
N LEU A 104 -8.34 1.03 2.85
CA LEU A 104 -8.10 1.65 4.16
C LEU A 104 -7.68 3.12 4.04
N GLN A 105 -8.18 3.92 4.97
CA GLN A 105 -7.93 5.34 5.08
C GLN A 105 -7.54 5.67 6.52
N TYR A 106 -6.40 6.33 6.71
CA TYR A 106 -5.90 6.74 8.02
C TYR A 106 -5.99 8.26 8.16
N GLN A 107 -6.60 8.74 9.25
CA GLN A 107 -6.74 10.16 9.51
C GLN A 107 -6.00 10.53 10.81
N SER A 108 -5.19 11.58 10.72
CA SER A 108 -4.46 12.18 11.84
C SER A 108 -4.59 13.70 11.78
N SER A 109 -4.78 14.33 12.93
CA SER A 109 -4.73 15.79 13.07
C SER A 109 -3.36 16.38 12.71
N HIS A 110 -2.30 15.59 12.78
CA HIS A 110 -0.92 16.02 12.54
C HIS A 110 -0.60 16.16 11.05
N PHE A 111 -1.31 15.43 10.20
CA PHE A 111 -1.06 15.33 8.76
C PHE A 111 -2.35 15.57 8.00
N PRO A 112 -2.79 16.84 7.87
CA PRO A 112 -4.00 17.16 7.11
C PRO A 112 -3.84 16.74 5.65
N ALA A 113 -4.96 16.37 5.04
CA ALA A 113 -5.03 15.99 3.64
C ALA A 113 -4.51 17.14 2.76
N ASN A 114 -3.49 16.85 1.96
CA ASN A 114 -2.99 17.75 0.93
C ASN A 114 -3.21 17.02 -0.41
N ALA A 115 -3.52 17.77 -1.46
CA ALA A 115 -3.59 17.21 -2.80
C ALA A 115 -2.23 16.60 -3.16
N VAL A 116 -2.23 15.34 -3.60
CA VAL A 116 -1.03 14.71 -4.16
C VAL A 116 -0.84 15.30 -5.55
N GLY A 117 0.36 15.81 -5.83
CA GLY A 117 0.71 16.27 -7.17
C GLY A 117 0.53 15.17 -8.22
N LYS A 118 0.12 15.54 -9.43
CA LYS A 118 -0.02 14.62 -10.56
C LYS A 118 1.19 14.72 -11.48
N GLU A 119 1.49 13.61 -12.15
CA GLU A 119 2.54 13.49 -13.16
C GLU A 119 1.95 13.02 -14.48
N ASN A 120 2.61 13.37 -15.58
CA ASN A 120 2.24 12.92 -16.92
C ASN A 120 2.95 11.60 -17.24
N LEU A 121 2.18 10.53 -17.43
CA LEU A 121 2.74 9.22 -17.77
C LEU A 121 3.66 9.26 -18.99
N SER A 122 3.28 10.00 -20.05
CA SER A 122 4.11 10.10 -21.26
C SER A 122 5.45 10.77 -20.99
N GLU A 123 5.50 11.80 -20.13
CA GLU A 123 6.74 12.47 -19.73
C GLU A 123 7.62 11.57 -18.87
N ILE A 124 7.02 10.77 -17.99
CA ILE A 124 7.75 9.77 -17.18
C ILE A 124 8.43 8.74 -18.11
N LEU A 125 7.69 8.21 -19.09
CA LEU A 125 8.20 7.17 -19.99
C LEU A 125 9.30 7.70 -20.92
N GLN A 126 9.16 8.94 -21.38
CA GLN A 126 10.09 9.57 -22.34
C GLN A 126 11.24 10.31 -21.67
N TRP A 127 11.41 10.19 -20.35
CA TRP A 127 12.44 10.94 -19.63
C TRP A 127 13.86 10.59 -20.09
N GLN A 128 14.55 11.59 -20.65
CA GLN A 128 15.96 11.52 -21.09
C GLN A 128 16.87 12.46 -20.28
N GLY A 129 16.42 12.93 -19.11
CA GLY A 129 17.19 13.83 -18.26
C GLY A 129 18.46 13.17 -17.70
N LYS A 130 19.47 13.98 -17.39
CA LYS A 130 20.74 13.52 -16.80
C LYS A 130 20.58 13.00 -15.36
N LYS A 131 19.54 13.45 -14.66
CA LYS A 131 19.23 13.02 -13.29
C LYS A 131 18.24 11.85 -13.32
N SER A 132 18.31 11.04 -12.28
CA SER A 132 17.36 9.95 -12.03
C SER A 132 15.98 10.55 -11.72
N LEU A 133 15.02 10.36 -12.65
CA LEU A 133 13.64 10.79 -12.43
C LEU A 133 13.04 10.11 -11.20
N PHE A 134 13.39 8.84 -10.95
CA PHE A 134 12.89 8.13 -9.78
C PHE A 134 13.27 8.82 -8.47
N ASP A 135 14.52 9.29 -8.34
CA ASP A 135 14.96 10.00 -7.14
C ASP A 135 14.22 11.33 -6.98
N GLU A 136 13.97 12.06 -8.08
CA GLU A 136 13.18 13.29 -8.06
C GLU A 136 11.73 13.05 -7.60
N LEU A 137 11.10 11.98 -8.10
CA LEU A 137 9.75 11.58 -7.70
C LEU A 137 9.71 11.14 -6.23
N VAL A 138 10.71 10.38 -5.78
CA VAL A 138 10.85 10.03 -4.36
C VAL A 138 10.95 11.30 -3.51
N ASP A 139 11.85 12.23 -3.85
CA ASP A 139 12.02 13.46 -3.06
C ASP A 139 10.74 14.30 -2.97
N LYS A 140 9.93 14.30 -4.04
CA LYS A 140 8.65 15.01 -4.14
C LYS A 140 7.51 14.32 -3.38
N TYR A 141 7.39 12.99 -3.47
CA TYR A 141 6.19 12.25 -3.04
C TYR A 141 6.37 11.33 -1.82
N LEU A 142 7.59 11.10 -1.34
CA LEU A 142 7.90 10.15 -0.26
C LEU A 142 7.12 10.38 1.04
N LEU A 143 6.77 11.63 1.35
CA LEU A 143 5.99 11.97 2.56
C LEU A 143 4.50 12.19 2.30
N GLN A 144 4.06 12.04 1.04
CA GLN A 144 2.68 12.21 0.62
C GLN A 144 1.98 10.88 0.37
N THR A 145 2.74 9.82 0.09
CA THR A 145 2.23 8.49 -0.22
C THR A 145 3.00 7.43 0.53
N SER A 146 2.43 6.23 0.65
CA SER A 146 3.12 5.07 1.22
C SER A 146 2.66 3.81 0.50
N ILE A 147 3.60 2.89 0.29
CA ILE A 147 3.37 1.60 -0.33
C ILE A 147 4.33 0.58 0.28
N SER A 148 3.85 -0.65 0.47
CA SER A 148 4.62 -1.73 1.08
C SER A 148 5.56 -2.46 0.11
N GLY A 149 6.44 -3.26 0.67
CA GLY A 149 7.45 -4.06 -0.04
C GLY A 149 8.84 -3.43 -0.07
N VAL A 150 9.85 -4.29 -0.29
CA VAL A 150 11.27 -3.97 -0.07
C VAL A 150 11.89 -3.12 -1.19
N GLN A 151 11.49 -3.37 -2.43
CA GLN A 151 12.07 -2.75 -3.62
C GLN A 151 11.76 -1.24 -3.71
N PRO A 152 12.62 -0.44 -4.37
CA PRO A 152 12.36 0.97 -4.64
C PRO A 152 11.09 1.16 -5.47
N LYS A 153 10.11 1.81 -4.86
CA LYS A 153 8.85 2.15 -5.50
C LYS A 153 8.24 3.42 -4.92
N ILE A 154 7.40 4.08 -5.71
CA ILE A 154 6.65 5.26 -5.28
C ILE A 154 5.27 5.30 -5.95
N LEU A 155 4.30 5.92 -5.28
CA LEU A 155 2.98 6.18 -5.82
C LEU A 155 2.89 7.62 -6.32
N VAL A 156 2.37 7.80 -7.54
CA VAL A 156 2.14 9.14 -8.11
C VAL A 156 0.74 9.25 -8.71
N GLY A 157 0.18 10.47 -8.69
CA GLY A 157 -1.05 10.79 -9.42
C GLY A 157 -0.80 10.81 -10.93
N ASP A 158 -1.82 10.44 -11.71
CA ASP A 158 -1.82 10.61 -13.16
C ASP A 158 -2.66 11.84 -13.52
N VAL A 159 -2.12 12.73 -14.34
CA VAL A 159 -2.84 13.90 -14.89
C VAL A 159 -4.09 13.51 -15.66
N ARG A 160 -4.14 12.32 -16.28
CA ARG A 160 -5.31 11.83 -17.02
C ARG A 160 -6.43 11.34 -16.11
N ALA A 161 -6.11 11.00 -14.86
CA ALA A 161 -7.12 10.61 -13.89
C ALA A 161 -7.90 11.84 -13.40
N THR A 162 -9.22 11.77 -13.40
CA THR A 162 -10.11 12.83 -12.88
C THR A 162 -10.10 12.88 -11.35
N PHE A 163 -9.68 11.81 -10.68
CA PHE A 163 -9.63 11.68 -9.23
C PHE A 163 -8.27 12.11 -8.65
N ASN A 164 -8.24 12.40 -7.35
CA ASN A 164 -7.03 12.85 -6.65
C ASN A 164 -6.21 11.69 -6.04
N THR A 165 -6.68 10.45 -6.21
CA THR A 165 -5.97 9.25 -5.74
C THR A 165 -4.79 8.94 -6.66
N PRO A 166 -3.58 8.69 -6.12
CA PRO A 166 -2.44 8.23 -6.91
C PRO A 166 -2.77 6.96 -7.67
N GLY A 167 -2.63 6.98 -8.99
CA GLY A 167 -3.04 5.89 -9.88
C GLY A 167 -1.88 5.03 -10.40
N LEU A 168 -0.65 5.53 -10.31
CA LEU A 168 0.53 4.87 -10.86
C LEU A 168 1.45 4.39 -9.74
N ILE A 169 1.98 3.18 -9.91
CA ILE A 169 3.12 2.64 -9.15
C ILE A 169 4.32 2.71 -10.07
N ILE A 170 5.35 3.44 -9.66
CA ILE A 170 6.62 3.54 -10.37
C ILE A 170 7.65 2.76 -9.57
N LYS A 171 8.33 1.84 -10.24
CA LYS A 171 9.38 1.01 -9.67
C LYS A 171 10.69 1.24 -10.40
N SER A 172 11.78 1.14 -9.66
CA SER A 172 13.14 1.25 -10.19
C SER A 172 14.03 0.14 -9.62
N GLY A 173 15.09 -0.18 -10.35
CA GLY A 173 16.13 -1.10 -9.88
C GLY A 173 17.08 -0.43 -8.89
N LEU A 174 17.53 -1.18 -7.89
CA LEU A 174 18.72 -0.80 -7.13
C LEU A 174 19.98 -1.05 -7.97
N LYS A 175 21.09 -0.40 -7.63
CA LYS A 175 22.37 -0.57 -8.35
C LYS A 175 22.86 -2.02 -8.33
N GLU A 176 22.55 -2.74 -7.26
CA GLU A 176 22.90 -4.14 -7.05
C GLU A 176 22.08 -5.08 -7.95
N TYR A 177 20.97 -4.62 -8.52
CA TYR A 177 20.07 -5.39 -9.40
C TYR A 177 19.83 -4.66 -10.73
N PRO A 178 20.84 -4.58 -11.62
CA PRO A 178 20.69 -3.91 -12.91
C PRO A 178 19.63 -4.60 -13.77
N GLY A 179 18.84 -3.81 -14.50
CA GLY A 179 17.80 -4.33 -15.40
C GLY A 179 16.52 -4.83 -14.72
N LEU A 180 16.34 -4.58 -13.40
CA LEU A 180 15.15 -5.04 -12.67
C LEU A 180 13.83 -4.54 -13.29
N ALA A 181 13.79 -3.28 -13.76
CA ALA A 181 12.61 -2.73 -14.45
C ALA A 181 12.28 -3.49 -15.74
N VAL A 182 13.30 -3.87 -16.52
CA VAL A 182 13.14 -4.67 -17.74
C VAL A 182 12.65 -6.07 -17.40
N ASN A 183 13.17 -6.67 -16.34
CA ASN A 183 12.75 -7.98 -15.87
C ASN A 183 11.26 -7.98 -15.46
N GLU A 184 10.83 -6.98 -14.67
CA GLU A 184 9.42 -6.83 -14.30
C GLU A 184 8.53 -6.66 -15.55
N TYR A 185 8.94 -5.82 -16.51
CA TYR A 185 8.21 -5.65 -17.77
C TYR A 185 8.09 -6.95 -18.55
N PHE A 186 9.17 -7.72 -18.65
CA PHE A 186 9.19 -9.00 -19.34
C PHE A 186 8.25 -10.02 -18.68
N CYS A 187 8.31 -10.16 -17.35
CA CYS A 187 7.45 -11.08 -16.60
C CYS A 187 5.97 -10.72 -16.74
N MET A 188 5.64 -9.44 -16.66
CA MET A 188 4.27 -8.95 -16.85
C MET A 188 3.77 -9.16 -18.28
N THR A 189 4.64 -8.99 -19.26
CA THR A 189 4.34 -9.30 -20.67
C THR A 189 4.09 -10.79 -20.89
N ALA A 190 4.90 -11.66 -20.28
CA ALA A 190 4.70 -13.10 -20.32
C ALA A 190 3.36 -13.49 -19.68
N ALA A 191 3.07 -12.98 -18.47
CA ALA A 191 1.79 -13.22 -17.78
C ALA A 191 0.60 -12.78 -18.64
N LYS A 192 0.67 -11.59 -19.26
CA LYS A 192 -0.36 -11.09 -20.18
C LYS A 192 -0.56 -12.01 -21.38
N ASN A 193 0.54 -12.48 -22.00
CA ASN A 193 0.49 -13.37 -23.15
C ASN A 193 -0.03 -14.77 -22.81
N CYS A 194 0.12 -15.20 -21.55
CA CYS A 194 -0.51 -16.41 -21.01
C CYS A 194 -2.00 -16.23 -20.68
N GLY A 195 -2.57 -15.04 -20.87
CA GLY A 195 -3.98 -14.75 -20.60
C GLY A 195 -4.30 -14.42 -19.14
N LEU A 196 -3.28 -14.23 -18.28
CA LEU A 196 -3.49 -13.78 -16.91
C LEU A 196 -3.97 -12.32 -16.89
N HIS A 197 -4.87 -12.01 -15.96
CA HIS A 197 -5.34 -10.65 -15.79
C HIS A 197 -4.25 -9.80 -15.10
N VAL A 198 -3.76 -8.80 -15.82
CA VAL A 198 -2.74 -7.88 -15.34
C VAL A 198 -3.19 -6.43 -15.56
N PRO A 199 -2.82 -5.50 -14.68
CA PRO A 199 -3.09 -4.07 -14.90
C PRO A 199 -2.28 -3.54 -16.10
N ASP A 200 -2.62 -2.35 -16.59
CA ASP A 200 -1.81 -1.69 -17.62
C ASP A 200 -0.43 -1.34 -17.08
N PHE A 201 0.61 -1.68 -17.85
CA PHE A 201 2.01 -1.49 -17.48
C PHE A 201 2.87 -1.05 -18.66
N HIS A 202 3.98 -0.39 -18.34
CA HIS A 202 4.88 0.26 -19.29
C HIS A 202 6.33 0.16 -18.81
N LEU A 203 7.26 0.21 -19.77
CA LEU A 203 8.69 0.38 -19.52
C LEU A 203 9.09 1.75 -20.08
N SER A 204 9.89 2.53 -19.34
CA SER A 204 10.41 3.80 -19.86
C SER A 204 11.38 3.57 -21.03
N ASP A 205 11.51 4.55 -21.93
CA ASP A 205 12.34 4.45 -23.14
C ASP A 205 13.82 4.19 -22.83
N ASN A 206 14.28 4.69 -21.70
CA ASN A 206 15.65 4.46 -21.20
C ASN A 206 15.78 3.17 -20.36
N HIS A 207 14.73 2.36 -20.28
CA HIS A 207 14.63 1.07 -19.57
C HIS A 207 14.89 1.11 -18.05
N SER A 208 14.88 2.30 -17.44
CA SER A 208 15.18 2.46 -16.02
C SER A 208 13.97 2.33 -15.10
N LEU A 209 12.75 2.56 -15.60
CA LEU A 209 11.52 2.56 -14.81
C LEU A 209 10.52 1.56 -15.35
N PHE A 210 9.98 0.74 -14.45
CA PHE A 210 8.76 -0.01 -14.69
C PHE A 210 7.60 0.76 -14.07
N VAL A 211 6.57 1.05 -14.87
CA VAL A 211 5.41 1.84 -14.46
C VAL A 211 4.16 1.01 -14.65
N MET A 212 3.29 0.94 -13.65
CA MET A 212 2.02 0.23 -13.74
C MET A 212 0.88 1.02 -13.13
N HIS A 213 -0.32 0.84 -13.67
CA HIS A 213 -1.54 1.28 -13.02
C HIS A 213 -1.83 0.39 -11.81
N ARG A 214 -2.43 1.01 -10.80
CA ARG A 214 -2.91 0.31 -9.62
C ARG A 214 -4.05 -0.64 -9.97
N PHE A 215 -3.93 -1.88 -9.49
CA PHE A 215 -4.96 -2.92 -9.65
C PHE A 215 -6.13 -2.76 -8.70
N ASP A 216 -6.00 -1.92 -7.66
CA ASP A 216 -7.01 -1.74 -6.62
C ASP A 216 -7.93 -0.53 -6.84
N LEU A 217 -7.86 0.11 -8.01
CA LEU A 217 -8.72 1.23 -8.39
C LEU A 217 -9.79 0.79 -9.39
N ARG A 218 -11.03 1.24 -9.18
CA ARG A 218 -12.10 1.16 -10.18
C ARG A 218 -12.05 2.37 -11.12
N GLU A 219 -12.75 2.29 -12.25
CA GLU A 219 -12.87 3.40 -13.23
C GLU A 219 -13.40 4.70 -12.61
N ASN A 220 -14.27 4.60 -11.60
CA ASN A 220 -14.79 5.75 -10.86
C ASN A 220 -13.86 6.25 -9.73
N GLY A 221 -12.61 5.79 -9.69
CA GLY A 221 -11.61 6.17 -8.69
C GLY A 221 -11.81 5.55 -7.30
N SER A 222 -12.88 4.78 -7.07
CA SER A 222 -13.09 4.10 -5.79
C SER A 222 -12.08 2.95 -5.61
N LYS A 223 -11.65 2.75 -4.36
CA LYS A 223 -10.64 1.75 -4.00
C LYS A 223 -11.30 0.42 -3.63
N LEU A 224 -10.73 -0.68 -4.12
CA LEU A 224 -11.08 -2.04 -3.73
C LEU A 224 -10.48 -2.39 -2.36
N GLY A 225 -11.13 -3.30 -1.64
CA GLY A 225 -10.51 -3.96 -0.49
C GLY A 225 -9.38 -4.88 -0.94
N VAL A 226 -8.22 -4.79 -0.30
CA VAL A 226 -7.06 -5.63 -0.57
C VAL A 226 -6.51 -6.15 0.75
N GLU A 227 -6.37 -7.47 0.83
CA GLU A 227 -5.75 -8.18 1.94
C GLU A 227 -4.82 -9.23 1.34
N ASP A 228 -3.56 -9.23 1.77
CA ASP A 228 -2.63 -10.30 1.39
C ASP A 228 -2.88 -11.57 2.22
N PHE A 229 -2.24 -12.67 1.80
CA PHE A 229 -2.34 -13.95 2.51
C PHE A 229 -1.84 -13.88 3.96
N SER A 230 -0.88 -13.01 4.27
CA SER A 230 -0.38 -12.86 5.65
C SER A 230 -1.44 -12.29 6.57
N VAL A 231 -2.23 -11.31 6.08
CA VAL A 231 -3.41 -10.81 6.81
C VAL A 231 -4.38 -11.94 7.09
N LEU A 232 -4.74 -12.72 6.07
CA LEU A 232 -5.75 -13.78 6.17
C LEU A 232 -5.30 -14.97 7.02
N LEU A 233 -3.99 -15.22 7.11
CA LEU A 233 -3.40 -16.20 8.03
C LEU A 233 -3.21 -15.64 9.45
N GLY A 234 -3.38 -14.33 9.65
CA GLY A 234 -3.10 -13.66 10.92
C GLY A 234 -1.61 -13.58 11.26
N GLU A 235 -0.76 -13.77 10.25
CA GLU A 235 0.70 -13.77 10.32
C GLU A 235 1.28 -12.35 10.23
N ARG A 236 2.54 -12.20 10.65
CA ARG A 236 3.26 -10.93 10.62
C ARG A 236 4.00 -10.79 9.30
N THR A 237 4.42 -9.57 8.95
CA THR A 237 5.19 -9.33 7.71
C THR A 237 6.49 -10.13 7.67
N ASN A 238 7.14 -10.38 8.81
CA ASN A 238 8.37 -11.18 8.87
C ASN A 238 8.13 -12.67 8.59
N ASP A 239 6.89 -13.14 8.73
CA ASP A 239 6.52 -14.55 8.55
C ASP A 239 6.04 -14.84 7.12
N LYS A 240 5.99 -13.82 6.25
CA LYS A 240 5.54 -13.87 4.84
C LYS A 240 6.12 -15.04 4.02
N TYR A 241 7.30 -15.53 4.37
CA TYR A 241 8.02 -16.59 3.64
C TYR A 241 7.95 -17.98 4.31
N THR A 242 7.16 -18.12 5.37
CA THR A 242 7.06 -19.38 6.14
C THR A 242 5.82 -20.20 5.79
N GLY A 243 4.87 -19.62 5.05
CA GLY A 243 3.64 -20.27 4.63
C GLY A 243 3.86 -21.40 3.62
N SER A 244 2.90 -22.33 3.57
CA SER A 244 2.88 -23.45 2.61
C SER A 244 1.77 -23.27 1.57
N TYR A 245 1.89 -23.91 0.41
CA TYR A 245 0.81 -23.96 -0.58
C TYR A 245 -0.50 -24.53 0.00
N GLU A 246 -0.42 -25.45 0.96
CA GLU A 246 -1.58 -25.98 1.68
C GLU A 246 -2.27 -24.88 2.51
N SER A 247 -1.50 -24.05 3.22
CA SER A 247 -2.02 -22.90 3.96
C SER A 247 -2.74 -21.93 3.02
N LEU A 248 -2.18 -21.66 1.84
CA LEU A 248 -2.79 -20.79 0.82
C LEU A 248 -4.11 -21.39 0.29
N ALA A 249 -4.14 -22.70 0.01
CA ALA A 249 -5.35 -23.40 -0.42
C ALA A 249 -6.48 -23.29 0.62
N ASN A 250 -6.14 -23.44 1.90
CA ASN A 250 -7.09 -23.30 3.00
C ASN A 250 -7.64 -21.87 3.09
N VAL A 251 -6.79 -20.84 2.95
CA VAL A 251 -7.22 -19.43 2.92
C VAL A 251 -8.18 -19.17 1.76
N ILE A 252 -7.85 -19.64 0.55
CA ILE A 252 -8.72 -19.51 -0.63
C ILE A 252 -10.08 -20.15 -0.37
N LYS A 253 -10.10 -21.34 0.23
CA LYS A 253 -11.34 -22.04 0.60
C LYS A 253 -12.19 -21.27 1.62
N MET A 254 -11.57 -20.60 2.58
CA MET A 254 -12.27 -19.88 3.65
C MET A 254 -12.82 -18.52 3.21
N TYR A 255 -12.07 -17.77 2.39
CA TYR A 255 -12.34 -16.35 2.16
C TYR A 255 -12.77 -16.00 0.73
N CYS A 256 -12.55 -16.87 -0.26
CA CYS A 256 -12.94 -16.57 -1.64
C CYS A 256 -14.37 -17.05 -1.93
N ALA A 257 -15.17 -16.22 -2.60
CA ALA A 257 -16.53 -16.58 -3.02
C ALA A 257 -16.58 -17.71 -4.07
N SER A 258 -15.49 -17.95 -4.79
CA SER A 258 -15.36 -19.03 -5.77
C SER A 258 -14.02 -19.75 -5.62
N PRO A 259 -13.83 -20.57 -4.56
CA PRO A 259 -12.54 -21.15 -4.21
C PRO A 259 -11.88 -21.93 -5.35
N GLN A 260 -12.64 -22.75 -6.08
CA GLN A 260 -12.09 -23.55 -7.17
C GLN A 260 -11.54 -22.68 -8.32
N LYS A 261 -12.28 -21.63 -8.69
CA LYS A 261 -11.85 -20.70 -9.75
C LYS A 261 -10.59 -19.95 -9.31
N THR A 262 -10.56 -19.46 -8.07
CA THR A 262 -9.39 -18.76 -7.52
C THR A 262 -8.19 -19.69 -7.42
N TRP A 263 -8.39 -20.95 -7.00
CA TRP A 263 -7.33 -21.94 -6.92
C TRP A 263 -6.73 -22.27 -8.28
N ASN A 264 -7.54 -22.45 -9.32
CA ASN A 264 -7.05 -22.69 -10.67
C ASN A 264 -6.20 -21.50 -11.16
N CYS A 265 -6.70 -20.27 -10.97
CA CYS A 265 -5.94 -19.05 -11.31
C CYS A 265 -4.60 -18.96 -10.55
N PHE A 266 -4.56 -19.43 -9.30
CA PHE A 266 -3.33 -19.49 -8.52
C PHE A 266 -2.33 -20.52 -9.06
N LEU A 267 -2.80 -21.67 -9.55
CA LEU A 267 -1.95 -22.70 -10.17
C LEU A 267 -1.43 -22.32 -11.56
N ASP A 268 -2.14 -21.42 -12.26
CA ASP A 268 -1.72 -20.91 -13.57
C ASP A 268 -0.62 -19.83 -13.47
N CYS A 269 -0.35 -19.32 -12.26
CA CYS A 269 0.72 -18.34 -11.96
C CYS A 269 2.04 -19.03 -11.60
#